data_AF-A0A2G9NLL9-F1
#
_entry.id   AF-A0A2G9NLL9-F1
#
_cell.length_a   1.000
_cell.length_b   1.000
_cell.length_c   1.000
_cell.angle_alpha   90.00
_cell.angle_beta   90.00
_cell.angle_gamma   90.00
#
_symmetry.space_group_name_H-M   'P 1'
#
loop_
_entity.id
_entity.type
_entity.pdbx_description
1 polymer ?
#
loop_
_entity_poly.entity_id
_entity_poly.type
_entity_poly.pdbx_seq_one_letter_code
_entity_poly.pdbx_strand_id
1 'polypeptide(L)'
;MAKSKSSKKISKDEKPSKPKIGERGEAWFRIIVAIISGIILNVWKVIVCILSVLNWIVVVFSGKRNKGIANFCEYWNTETYKYIRYLTFVSNQRPFPFSDIERISQFEK
;
A
#
# COMPACT_ATOMS: atom_id res chain seq x y z
N MET A 1 -47.41 5.30 8.52
CA MET A 1 -46.61 6.49 8.18
C MET A 1 -45.25 6.38 8.84
N ALA A 2 -44.20 6.45 8.01
CA ALA A 2 -42.82 6.19 8.35
C ALA A 2 -42.18 7.29 9.22
N LYS A 3 -41.40 6.88 10.23
CA LYS A 3 -40.29 7.69 10.78
C LYS A 3 -39.02 6.85 10.63
N SER A 4 -38.25 7.12 9.58
CA SER A 4 -36.91 7.72 9.67
C SER A 4 -35.99 6.93 10.59
N LYS A 5 -35.33 5.86 10.12
CA LYS A 5 -33.92 5.88 9.65
C LYS A 5 -33.07 7.03 10.23
N SER A 6 -31.89 6.65 10.74
CA SER A 6 -30.72 7.49 11.05
C SER A 6 -30.61 8.04 12.47
N SER A 7 -30.00 7.26 13.36
CA SER A 7 -29.05 7.74 14.38
C SER A 7 -28.41 6.57 15.14
N LYS A 8 -27.47 5.88 14.48
CA LYS A 8 -26.28 5.35 15.18
C LYS A 8 -25.17 5.11 14.16
N LYS A 9 -24.66 6.23 13.66
CA LYS A 9 -23.38 6.30 12.95
C LYS A 9 -22.29 6.10 14.02
N ILE A 10 -21.19 5.47 13.60
CA ILE A 10 -19.90 5.37 14.30
C ILE A 10 -19.76 4.11 15.18
N SER A 11 -19.68 2.96 14.50
CA SER A 11 -18.91 1.78 14.95
C SER A 11 -17.64 1.66 14.10
N LYS A 12 -16.95 2.79 13.87
CA LYS A 12 -15.59 2.76 13.34
C LYS A 12 -14.66 2.50 14.53
N ASP A 13 -13.56 1.80 14.26
CA ASP A 13 -12.35 1.77 15.10
C ASP A 13 -12.13 0.58 16.04
N GLU A 14 -12.66 -0.61 15.73
CA GLU A 14 -12.03 -1.84 16.21
C GLU A 14 -11.36 -2.58 15.03
N LYS A 15 -10.19 -2.06 14.61
CA LYS A 15 -9.25 -2.85 13.80
C LYS A 15 -8.80 -4.02 14.70
N PRO A 16 -8.85 -5.27 14.24
CA PRO A 16 -8.57 -6.44 15.07
C PRO A 16 -7.21 -6.26 15.75
N SER A 17 -7.19 -6.42 17.07
CA SER A 17 -5.99 -6.38 17.88
C SER A 17 -5.01 -7.42 17.34
N LYS A 18 -3.96 -6.94 16.68
CA LYS A 18 -2.93 -7.79 16.08
C LYS A 18 -2.39 -8.73 17.17
N PRO A 19 -2.11 -10.01 16.86
CA PRO A 19 -1.53 -10.91 17.84
C PRO A 19 -0.27 -10.25 18.41
N LYS A 20 -0.25 -10.07 19.74
CA LYS A 20 0.90 -9.55 20.48
C LYS A 20 2.04 -10.58 20.40
N ILE A 21 2.70 -10.63 19.25
CA ILE A 21 3.98 -11.30 19.14
C ILE A 21 4.96 -10.47 19.98
N GLY A 22 5.78 -11.10 20.83
CA GLY A 22 6.81 -10.36 21.57
C GLY A 22 7.74 -9.64 20.60
N GLU A 23 8.36 -8.53 21.02
CA GLU A 23 9.24 -7.71 20.17
C GLU A 23 10.31 -8.54 19.43
N ARG A 24 10.81 -9.59 20.09
CA ARG A 24 11.74 -10.58 19.52
C ARG A 24 11.12 -11.38 18.37
N GLY A 25 9.87 -11.82 18.51
CA GLY A 25 9.16 -12.56 17.46
C GLY A 25 8.86 -11.69 16.24
N GLU A 26 8.60 -10.39 16.44
CA GLU A 26 8.42 -9.46 15.33
C GLU A 26 9.72 -9.21 14.56
N ALA A 27 10.87 -9.13 15.26
CA ALA A 27 12.19 -9.04 14.64
C ALA A 27 12.49 -10.22 13.70
N TRP A 28 12.18 -11.45 14.12
CA TRP A 28 12.34 -12.63 13.27
C TRP A 28 11.33 -12.67 12.11
N PHE A 29 10.07 -12.31 12.37
CA PHE A 29 9.05 -12.26 11.33
C PHE A 29 9.38 -11.24 10.24
N ARG A 30 10.09 -10.15 10.58
CA ARG A 30 10.57 -9.16 9.61
C ARG A 30 11.46 -9.75 8.54
N ILE A 31 12.29 -10.75 8.86
CA ILE A 31 13.16 -11.41 7.88
C ILE A 31 12.31 -12.15 6.83
N ILE A 32 11.29 -12.88 7.27
CA ILE A 32 10.38 -13.61 6.38
C ILE A 32 9.61 -12.64 5.48
N VAL A 33 9.06 -11.57 6.08
CA VAL A 33 8.36 -10.52 5.34
C VAL A 33 9.29 -9.80 4.37
N ALA A 34 10.54 -9.53 4.78
CA ALA A 34 11.56 -8.90 3.93
C ALA A 34 11.76 -9.70 2.65
N ILE A 35 11.90 -11.02 2.78
CA ILE A 35 12.12 -11.93 1.65
C ILE A 35 10.88 -11.96 0.75
N ILE A 36 9.71 -12.26 1.31
CA ILE A 36 8.47 -12.44 0.52
C ILE A 36 8.05 -11.13 -0.15
N SER A 37 7.87 -10.07 0.64
CA SER A 37 7.46 -8.77 0.11
C SER A 37 8.54 -8.14 -0.76
N GLY A 38 9.82 -8.36 -0.44
CA GLY A 38 10.94 -7.89 -1.26
C GLY A 38 10.94 -8.48 -2.67
N ILE A 39 10.69 -9.80 -2.80
CA ILE A 39 10.60 -10.46 -4.11
C ILE A 39 9.42 -9.88 -4.91
N ILE A 40 8.23 -9.78 -4.30
CA ILE A 40 7.03 -9.25 -4.96
C ILE A 40 7.24 -7.80 -5.42
N LEU A 41 7.79 -6.95 -4.54
CA LEU A 41 8.07 -5.56 -4.85
C LEU A 41 9.12 -5.41 -5.94
N ASN A 42 10.11 -6.30 -6.01
CA ASN A 42 11.13 -6.27 -7.06
C ASN A 42 10.53 -6.63 -8.43
N VAL A 43 9.62 -7.61 -8.50
CA VAL A 43 8.87 -7.92 -9.74
C VAL A 43 8.01 -6.73 -10.15
N TRP A 44 7.27 -6.14 -9.21
CA TRP A 44 6.46 -4.95 -9.50
C TRP A 44 7.32 -3.76 -9.92
N LYS A 45 8.53 -3.59 -9.36
CA LYS A 45 9.47 -2.53 -9.75
C LYS A 45 9.79 -2.58 -11.23
N VAL A 46 10.03 -3.77 -11.77
CA VAL A 46 10.33 -3.95 -13.21
C VAL A 46 9.12 -3.53 -14.05
N ILE A 47 7.92 -3.94 -13.66
CA ILE A 47 6.67 -3.56 -14.35
C ILE A 47 6.46 -2.05 -14.30
N VAL A 48 6.60 -1.43 -13.13
CA VAL A 48 6.46 0.02 -12.95
C VAL A 48 7.50 0.79 -13.74
N CYS A 49 8.75 0.29 -13.82
CA CYS A 49 9.79 0.90 -14.63
C CYS A 49 9.40 0.92 -16.12
N ILE A 50 8.95 -0.22 -16.66
CA ILE A 50 8.47 -0.33 -18.05
C ILE A 50 7.28 0.61 -18.28
N LEU A 51 6.28 0.58 -17.39
CA LEU A 51 5.11 1.45 -17.48
C LEU A 51 5.49 2.93 -17.39
N SER A 52 6.48 3.30 -16.59
CA SER A 52 6.96 4.67 -16.47
C SER A 52 7.62 5.14 -17.78
N VAL A 53 8.44 4.30 -18.41
CA VAL A 53 9.04 4.59 -19.72
C VAL A 53 7.96 4.72 -20.79
N LEU A 54 7.01 3.79 -20.85
CA LEU A 54 5.89 3.85 -21.79
C LEU A 54 5.02 5.10 -21.57
N ASN A 55 4.73 5.45 -20.32
CA ASN A 55 3.95 6.64 -19.99
C ASN A 55 4.71 7.92 -20.36
N TRP A 56 6.02 7.95 -20.16
CA TRP A 56 6.86 9.07 -20.62
C TRP A 56 6.77 9.24 -22.14
N ILE A 57 6.90 8.16 -22.91
CA ILE A 57 6.71 8.17 -24.38
C ILE A 57 5.31 8.68 -24.74
N VAL A 58 4.26 8.10 -24.14
CA VAL A 58 2.87 8.49 -24.42
C VAL A 58 2.62 9.97 -24.09
N VAL A 59 3.19 10.50 -23.01
CA VAL A 59 3.05 11.92 -22.67
C VAL A 59 3.74 12.82 -23.69
N VAL A 60 4.94 12.45 -24.16
CA VAL A 60 5.67 13.21 -25.19
C VAL A 60 4.88 13.29 -26.50
N PHE A 61 4.23 12.21 -26.91
CA PHE A 61 3.47 12.19 -28.18
C PHE A 61 2.01 12.64 -28.05
N SER A 62 1.32 12.32 -26.95
CA SER A 62 -0.12 12.55 -26.79
C SER A 62 -0.45 13.81 -25.98
N GLY A 63 0.51 14.36 -25.23
CA GLY A 63 0.31 15.51 -24.34
C GLY A 63 -0.68 15.25 -23.18
N LYS A 64 -1.19 14.02 -23.05
CA LYS A 64 -2.20 13.62 -22.06
C LYS A 64 -1.62 12.58 -21.11
N ARG A 65 -1.69 12.88 -19.81
CA ARG A 65 -1.28 11.95 -18.75
C ARG A 65 -2.30 10.82 -18.58
N ASN A 66 -1.86 9.57 -18.66
CA ASN A 66 -2.71 8.43 -18.38
C ASN A 66 -2.89 8.25 -16.86
N LYS A 67 -4.11 8.54 -16.35
CA LYS A 67 -4.46 8.42 -14.93
C LYS A 67 -4.37 6.97 -14.42
N GLY A 68 -4.64 5.98 -15.27
CA GLY A 68 -4.57 4.56 -14.89
C GLY A 68 -3.16 4.13 -14.51
N ILE A 69 -2.18 4.46 -15.35
CA ILE A 69 -0.77 4.15 -15.09
C ILE A 69 -0.26 4.92 -13.88
N ALA A 70 -0.62 6.21 -13.75
CA ALA A 70 -0.24 7.01 -12.59
C ALA A 70 -0.78 6.41 -11.27
N ASN A 71 -2.04 5.98 -11.25
CA ASN A 71 -2.63 5.32 -10.09
C ASN A 71 -1.91 4.00 -9.76
N PHE A 72 -1.53 3.22 -10.78
CA PHE A 72 -0.77 1.98 -10.57
C PHE A 72 0.61 2.23 -9.95
N CYS A 73 1.35 3.23 -10.46
CA CYS A 73 2.63 3.64 -9.87
C CYS A 73 2.46 4.09 -8.41
N GLU A 74 1.37 4.77 -8.10
CA GLU A 74 1.06 5.22 -6.74
C GLU A 74 0.80 4.05 -5.77
N TYR A 75 0.08 3.02 -6.21
CA TYR A 75 -0.10 1.79 -5.44
C TYR A 75 1.26 1.15 -5.12
N TRP A 76 2.11 1.00 -6.13
CA TRP A 76 3.45 0.42 -5.92
C TRP A 76 4.32 1.27 -4.98
N ASN A 77 4.29 2.59 -5.11
CA ASN A 77 5.02 3.50 -4.22
C ASN A 77 4.53 3.39 -2.78
N THR A 78 3.21 3.27 -2.57
CA THR A 78 2.62 3.12 -1.24
C THR A 78 3.08 1.82 -0.58
N GLU A 79 3.04 0.71 -1.31
CA GLU A 79 3.48 -0.58 -0.79
C GLU A 79 4.98 -0.62 -0.53
N THR A 80 5.78 0.00 -1.39
CA THR A 80 7.23 0.14 -1.20
C THR A 80 7.54 0.96 0.06
N TYR A 81 6.82 2.07 0.27
CA TYR A 81 6.97 2.90 1.46
C TYR A 81 6.62 2.13 2.75
N LYS A 82 5.50 1.40 2.76
CA LYS A 82 5.12 0.53 3.90
C LYS A 82 6.18 -0.52 4.18
N TYR A 83 6.72 -1.15 3.13
CA TYR A 83 7.78 -2.16 3.25
C TYR A 83 9.05 -1.58 3.89
N ILE A 84 9.54 -0.44 3.41
CA ILE A 84 10.74 0.19 3.98
C ILE A 84 10.49 0.60 5.43
N ARG A 85 9.32 1.18 5.74
CA ARG A 85 8.94 1.58 7.11
C ARG A 85 8.88 0.38 8.07
N TYR A 86 8.44 -0.77 7.56
CA TYR A 86 8.43 -2.03 8.30
C TYR A 86 9.84 -2.58 8.54
N LEU A 87 10.72 -2.54 7.54
CA LEU A 87 12.10 -3.00 7.71
C LEU A 87 12.92 -2.11 8.65
N THR A 88 12.70 -0.80 8.60
CA THR A 88 13.46 0.19 9.37
C THR A 88 12.98 0.38 10.81
N PHE A 89 12.07 -0.47 11.31
CA PHE A 89 11.49 -0.35 12.67
C PHE A 89 10.70 0.94 12.93
N VAL A 90 10.42 1.73 11.88
CA VAL A 90 9.61 2.95 11.99
C VAL A 90 8.12 2.62 12.16
N SER A 91 7.67 1.42 11.75
CA SER A 91 6.29 0.97 11.94
C SER A 91 6.18 -0.56 11.99
N ASN A 92 5.21 -1.06 12.76
CA ASN A 92 4.82 -2.48 12.81
C ASN A 92 3.64 -2.79 11.86
N GLN A 93 3.42 -1.93 10.86
CA GLN A 93 2.49 -2.19 9.76
C GLN A 93 3.20 -3.05 8.72
N ARG A 94 2.68 -4.26 8.48
CA ARG A 94 3.21 -5.20 7.49
C ARG A 94 2.80 -4.71 6.10
N PRO A 95 3.65 -4.83 5.08
CA PRO A 95 3.29 -4.58 3.68
C PRO A 95 2.52 -5.78 3.06
N PHE A 96 1.96 -5.58 1.87
CA PHE A 96 1.42 -6.68 1.05
C PHE A 96 2.46 -7.82 0.90
N PRO A 97 2.07 -9.11 0.97
CA PRO A 97 0.71 -9.68 0.95
C PRO A 97 0.02 -9.83 2.32
N PHE A 98 0.61 -9.30 3.39
CA PHE A 98 0.11 -9.52 4.75
C PHE A 98 -0.90 -8.45 5.22
N SER A 99 -1.13 -7.43 4.39
CA SER A 99 -2.07 -6.33 4.62
C SER A 99 -2.73 -5.93 3.32
N ASP A 100 -3.86 -5.22 3.43
CA ASP A 100 -4.53 -4.64 2.28
C ASP A 100 -3.69 -3.55 1.61
N ILE A 101 -3.86 -3.47 0.28
CA ILE A 101 -3.23 -2.47 -0.56
C ILE A 101 -3.95 -1.14 -0.33
N GLU A 102 -3.22 -0.12 0.09
CA GLU A 102 -3.77 1.24 0.32
C GLU A 102 -3.09 2.25 -0.60
N ARG A 103 -3.64 3.47 -0.67
CA ARG A 103 -3.09 4.59 -1.45
C ARG A 103 -2.78 5.77 -0.56
N ILE A 104 -1.60 6.36 -0.74
CA ILE A 104 -1.19 7.57 -0.02
C ILE A 104 -1.93 8.82 -0.54
N SER A 105 -2.40 8.89 -1.79
CA SER A 105 -3.12 10.08 -2.31
C SER A 105 -4.53 10.28 -1.76
N GLN A 106 -5.11 9.30 -1.05
CA GLN A 106 -6.38 9.50 -0.34
C GLN A 106 -6.23 10.39 0.91
N PHE A 107 -5.01 10.76 1.30
CA PHE A 107 -4.76 11.72 2.37
C PHE A 107 -4.79 13.18 1.91
N GLU A 108 -4.94 13.45 0.60
CA GLU A 108 -4.90 14.80 0.01
C GLU A 108 -6.13 15.09 -0.87
N LYS A 109 -7.33 14.75 -0.36
CA LYS A 109 -8.62 15.14 -0.96
C LYS A 109 -9.60 15.63 0.08
#